data_AF-A0A0U5NSX9-F1
#
_entry.id   AF-A0A0U5NSX9-F1
#
_cell.length_a   1.000
_cell.length_b   1.000
_cell.length_c   1.000
_cell.angle_alpha   90.00
_cell.angle_beta   90.00
_cell.angle_gamma   90.00
#
_symmetry.space_group_name_H-M   'P 1'
#
loop_
_entity.id
_entity.type
_entity.pdbx_description
1 polymer ?
#
loop_
_entity_poly.entity_id
_entity_poly.type
_entity_poly.pdbx_seq_one_letter_code
_entity_poly.pdbx_strand_id
1 'polypeptide(L)'
;MGDKIREKLMYEYEIFFLDCMRLSRSGVYARSGEIELKKQLIIILRKKLVEDNIPYAKLIQLDNILEEIYRYAKDYENLGLSLENVVQKWLDEMGVILFTVGNRI
;
A
#
# COMPACT_ATOMS: atom_id res chain seq x y z
N MET A 1 -9.65 13.82 6.46
CA MET A 1 -8.88 13.25 5.33
C MET A 1 -8.39 11.83 5.66
N GLY A 2 -7.90 11.60 6.89
CA GLY A 2 -7.56 10.26 7.40
C GLY A 2 -8.70 9.24 7.35
N ASP A 3 -9.94 9.63 7.66
CA ASP A 3 -11.07 8.68 7.63
C ASP A 3 -11.41 8.23 6.21
N LYS A 4 -11.39 9.15 5.23
CA LYS A 4 -11.62 8.83 3.82
C LYS A 4 -10.60 7.84 3.26
N ILE A 5 -9.33 7.95 3.67
CA ILE A 5 -8.31 7.00 3.20
C ILE A 5 -8.50 5.63 3.83
N ARG A 6 -8.94 5.57 5.09
CA ARG A 6 -9.26 4.31 5.77
C ARG A 6 -10.45 3.62 5.11
N GLU A 7 -11.50 4.37 4.79
CA GLU A 7 -12.66 3.86 4.05
C GLU A 7 -12.28 3.31 2.68
N LYS A 8 -11.48 4.06 1.90
CA LYS A 8 -10.99 3.60 0.59
C LYS A 8 -10.14 2.33 0.71
N LEU A 9 -9.22 2.28 1.67
CA LEU A 9 -8.37 1.12 1.90
C LEU A 9 -9.17 -0.10 2.39
N MET A 10 -10.23 0.11 3.18
CA MET A 10 -11.15 -0.96 3.56
C MET A 10 -11.93 -1.50 2.36
N TYR A 11 -12.45 -0.61 1.52
CA TYR A 11 -13.16 -0.99 0.31
C TYR A 11 -12.27 -1.79 -0.65
N GLU A 12 -11.06 -1.32 -0.93
CA GLU A 12 -10.10 -2.03 -1.79
C GLU A 12 -9.73 -3.42 -1.23
N TYR A 13 -9.59 -3.52 0.10
CA TYR A 13 -9.34 -4.81 0.75
C TYR A 13 -10.51 -5.77 0.63
N GLU A 14 -11.74 -5.27 0.75
CA GLU A 14 -12.95 -6.08 0.60
C GLU A 14 -13.04 -6.66 -0.81
N ILE A 15 -12.78 -5.85 -1.84
CA ILE A 15 -12.71 -6.32 -3.23
C ILE A 15 -11.63 -7.40 -3.38
N PHE A 16 -10.43 -7.17 -2.86
CA PHE A 16 -9.35 -8.16 -2.88
C PHE A 16 -9.75 -9.47 -2.17
N PHE A 17 -10.42 -9.37 -1.02
CA PHE A 17 -10.88 -10.53 -0.27
C PHE A 17 -11.94 -11.33 -1.04
N LEU A 18 -12.92 -10.65 -1.65
CA LEU A 18 -13.94 -11.29 -2.48
C LEU A 18 -13.32 -11.97 -3.71
N ASP A 19 -12.30 -11.37 -4.32
CA ASP A 19 -11.54 -12.00 -5.40
C ASP A 19 -10.82 -13.27 -4.94
N CYS A 20 -10.25 -13.27 -3.74
CA CYS A 20 -9.66 -14.48 -3.16
C CYS A 20 -10.71 -15.57 -2.92
N MET A 21 -11.91 -15.20 -2.43
CA MET A 21 -12.99 -16.14 -2.15
C MET A 21 -13.58 -16.78 -3.41
N ARG A 22 -13.45 -16.13 -4.56
CA ARG A 22 -13.85 -16.67 -5.86
C ARG A 22 -12.89 -17.75 -6.39
N LEU A 23 -11.67 -17.83 -5.85
CA LEU A 23 -10.69 -18.82 -6.28
C LEU A 23 -11.03 -20.22 -5.77
N SER A 24 -10.70 -21.24 -6.56
CA SER A 24 -10.67 -22.62 -6.06
C SER A 24 -9.56 -22.79 -5.03
N ARG A 25 -9.61 -23.85 -4.22
CA ARG A 25 -8.52 -24.18 -3.28
C ARG A 25 -7.15 -24.19 -3.95
N SER A 26 -7.03 -24.82 -5.12
CA SER A 26 -5.79 -24.83 -5.92
C SER A 26 -5.38 -23.43 -6.39
N GLY A 27 -6.35 -22.57 -6.74
CA GLY A 27 -6.10 -21.17 -7.11
C GLY A 27 -5.57 -20.33 -5.95
N VAL A 28 -6.09 -20.54 -4.74
CA VAL A 28 -5.58 -19.90 -3.52
C VAL A 28 -4.15 -20.35 -3.24
N TYR A 29 -3.84 -21.64 -3.36
CA TYR A 29 -2.48 -22.14 -3.17
C TYR A 29 -1.50 -21.57 -4.21
N ALA A 30 -1.90 -21.53 -5.48
CA ALA A 30 -1.06 -20.99 -6.57
C ALA A 30 -0.73 -19.49 -6.37
N ARG A 31 -1.64 -18.72 -5.77
CA ARG A 31 -1.46 -17.28 -5.50
C ARG A 31 -1.14 -16.95 -4.04
N SER A 32 -0.82 -17.97 -3.23
CA SER A 32 -0.69 -17.81 -1.78
C SER A 32 0.36 -16.77 -1.37
N GLY A 33 1.49 -16.70 -2.08
CA GLY A 33 2.53 -15.69 -1.85
C GLY A 33 2.06 -14.26 -2.12
N GLU A 34 1.35 -14.03 -3.23
CA GLU A 34 0.75 -12.71 -3.53
C GLU A 34 -0.28 -12.32 -2.46
N ILE A 35 -1.14 -13.27 -2.10
CA ILE A 35 -2.21 -13.05 -1.12
C ILE A 35 -1.62 -12.67 0.23
N GLU A 36 -0.60 -13.39 0.67
CA GLU A 36 0.07 -13.13 1.95
C GLU A 36 0.78 -11.77 1.94
N LEU A 37 1.48 -11.44 0.85
CA LEU A 37 2.16 -10.14 0.74
C LEU A 37 1.16 -8.97 0.80
N LYS A 38 0.05 -9.05 0.06
CA LYS A 38 -1.00 -8.01 0.09
C LYS A 38 -1.62 -7.85 1.48
N LYS A 39 -1.83 -8.95 2.22
CA LYS A 39 -2.29 -8.89 3.62
C LYS A 39 -1.28 -8.24 4.56
N GLN A 40 0.02 -8.53 4.39
CA GLN A 40 1.05 -7.90 5.21
C GLN A 40 1.16 -6.40 4.93
N LEU A 41 1.15 -6.01 3.65
CA LEU A 41 1.21 -4.61 3.23
C LEU A 41 0.05 -3.80 3.80
N ILE A 42 -1.19 -4.33 3.79
CA ILE A 42 -2.32 -3.58 4.34
C ILE A 42 -2.24 -3.39 5.85
N ILE A 43 -1.73 -4.40 6.58
CA ILE A 43 -1.54 -4.30 8.03
C ILE A 43 -0.49 -3.22 8.34
N ILE A 44 0.64 -3.24 7.62
CA ILE A 44 1.72 -2.27 7.79
C ILE A 44 1.23 -0.87 7.43
N LEU A 45 0.57 -0.71 6.27
CA LEU A 45 0.06 0.58 5.82
C LEU A 45 -0.95 1.16 6.81
N ARG A 46 -1.90 0.37 7.33
CA ARG A 46 -2.86 0.83 8.35
C ARG A 46 -2.18 1.33 9.63
N LYS A 47 -1.08 0.69 10.05
CA LYS A 47 -0.27 1.16 11.18
C LYS A 47 0.43 2.47 10.83
N LYS A 48 0.99 2.59 9.63
CA LYS A 48 1.64 3.83 9.17
C LYS A 48 0.67 5.01 9.02
N LEU A 49 -0.57 4.76 8.61
CA LEU A 49 -1.62 5.78 8.50
C LEU A 49 -2.09 6.36 9.85
N VAL A 50 -1.54 5.94 10.99
CA VAL A 50 -1.74 6.62 12.29
C VAL A 50 -0.60 7.56 12.67
N GLU A 51 0.50 7.55 11.91
CA GLU A 51 1.67 8.39 12.14
C GLU A 51 1.47 9.80 11.53
N ASP A 52 2.29 10.75 11.98
CA ASP A 52 2.32 12.11 11.44
C ASP A 52 3.04 12.14 10.06
N ASN A 53 2.76 13.17 9.25
CA ASN A 53 3.37 13.41 7.92
C ASN A 53 2.97 12.45 6.79
N ILE A 54 1.79 11.82 6.87
CA ILE A 54 1.28 10.98 5.79
C ILE A 54 0.77 11.81 4.60
N PRO A 55 1.16 11.49 3.35
CA PRO A 55 0.73 12.20 2.14
C PRO A 55 -0.71 11.84 1.72
N TYR A 56 -1.70 12.08 2.60
CA TYR A 56 -3.10 11.70 2.41
C TYR A 56 -3.71 12.19 1.08
N ALA A 57 -3.35 13.40 0.65
CA ALA A 57 -3.87 14.00 -0.59
C ALA A 57 -3.42 13.24 -1.85
N LYS A 58 -2.27 12.57 -1.81
CA LYS A 58 -1.80 11.73 -2.92
C LYS A 58 -2.37 10.33 -2.85
N LEU A 59 -2.39 9.75 -1.65
CA LEU A 59 -2.94 8.41 -1.45
C LEU A 59 -4.41 8.33 -1.89
N ILE A 60 -5.21 9.38 -1.65
CA ILE A 60 -6.61 9.40 -2.07
C ILE A 60 -6.79 9.50 -3.59
N GLN A 61 -5.80 10.01 -4.32
CA GLN A 61 -5.83 10.15 -5.79
C GLN A 61 -5.44 8.86 -6.50
N LEU A 62 -4.84 7.90 -5.80
CA LEU A 62 -4.52 6.60 -6.39
C LEU A 62 -5.80 5.82 -6.68
N ASP A 63 -5.86 5.20 -7.86
CA ASP A 63 -6.99 4.36 -8.24
C ASP A 63 -7.11 3.16 -7.29
N ASN A 64 -5.98 2.50 -6.99
CA ASN A 64 -5.90 1.37 -6.07
C ASN A 64 -4.62 1.40 -5.24
N ILE A 65 -4.74 1.82 -3.98
CA ILE A 65 -3.61 1.97 -3.05
C ILE A 65 -2.94 0.61 -2.79
N LEU A 66 -3.73 -0.43 -2.58
CA LEU A 66 -3.22 -1.77 -2.28
C LEU A 66 -2.42 -2.37 -3.44
N GLU A 67 -2.84 -2.14 -4.68
CA GLU A 67 -2.14 -2.63 -5.87
C GLU A 67 -0.86 -1.83 -6.14
N GLU A 68 -0.90 -0.51 -5.96
CA GLU A 68 0.28 0.36 -6.13
C GLU A 68 1.40 0.01 -5.12
N ILE A 69 1.07 -0.12 -3.84
CA ILE A 69 2.06 -0.50 -2.82
C ILE A 69 2.56 -1.94 -3.01
N TYR A 70 1.72 -2.84 -3.52
CA TYR A 70 2.12 -4.20 -3.87
C TYR A 70 3.15 -4.22 -5.00
N ARG A 71 2.90 -3.48 -6.09
CA ARG A 71 3.86 -3.37 -7.20
C ARG A 71 5.17 -2.77 -6.74
N TYR A 72 5.10 -1.69 -5.96
CA TYR A 72 6.28 -1.10 -5.35
C TYR A 72 7.04 -2.13 -4.50
N ALA A 73 6.36 -2.89 -3.65
CA ALA A 73 7.03 -3.91 -2.83
C ALA A 73 7.69 -5.01 -3.66
N LYS A 74 7.09 -5.41 -4.79
CA LYS A 74 7.68 -6.40 -5.71
C LYS A 74 8.95 -5.88 -6.38
N ASP A 75 9.00 -4.60 -6.74
CA ASP A 75 10.20 -3.99 -7.32
C ASP A 75 11.38 -3.96 -6.32
N TYR A 76 11.08 -3.95 -5.02
CA TYR A 76 12.07 -3.93 -3.94
C TYR A 76 12.33 -5.30 -3.28
N GLU A 77 11.64 -6.36 -3.71
CA GLU A 77 11.72 -7.71 -3.12
C GLU A 77 13.15 -8.28 -3.13
N ASN A 78 13.95 -7.94 -4.15
CA ASN A 78 15.33 -8.41 -4.31
C ASN A 78 16.37 -7.60 -3.50
N LEU A 79 15.96 -6.52 -2.84
CA LEU A 79 16.88 -5.61 -2.15
C LEU A 79 17.07 -5.96 -0.66
N GLY A 80 16.44 -7.03 -0.18
CA GLY A 80 16.58 -7.51 1.20
C GLY A 80 16.03 -6.55 2.26
N LEU A 81 15.22 -5.57 1.86
CA LEU A 81 14.56 -4.63 2.76
C LEU A 81 13.36 -5.30 3.44
N SER A 82 13.12 -4.95 4.72
CA SER A 82 11.87 -5.32 5.37
C SER A 82 10.69 -4.60 4.71
N LEU A 83 9.51 -5.22 4.74
CA LEU A 83 8.29 -4.63 4.18
C LEU A 83 7.96 -3.29 4.84
N GLU A 84 8.21 -3.13 6.14
CA GLU A 84 8.04 -1.86 6.85
C GLU A 84 8.88 -0.73 6.26
N ASN A 85 10.15 -1.02 5.93
CA ASN A 85 11.05 -0.05 5.32
C ASN A 85 10.64 0.27 3.89
N VAL A 86 10.15 -0.72 3.15
CA VAL A 86 9.62 -0.52 1.79
C VAL A 86 8.39 0.38 1.82
N VAL A 87 7.43 0.12 2.72
CA VAL A 87 6.23 0.97 2.88
C VAL A 87 6.62 2.38 3.32
N GLN A 88 7.55 2.52 4.27
CA GLN A 88 8.02 3.84 4.70
C GLN A 88 8.64 4.61 3.53
N LYS A 89 9.54 3.97 2.78
CA LYS A 89 10.20 4.58 1.63
C LYS A 89 9.18 5.02 0.57
N TRP A 90 8.19 4.19 0.29
CA TRP A 90 7.10 4.53 -0.63
C TRP A 90 6.32 5.77 -0.17
N LEU A 91 5.98 5.85 1.12
CA LEU A 91 5.31 7.02 1.70
C LEU A 91 6.20 8.27 1.66
N ASP A 92 7.49 8.12 1.93
CA ASP A 92 8.47 9.21 1.88
C ASP A 92 8.60 9.75 0.44
N GLU A 93 8.75 8.89 -0.56
CA GLU A 93 8.80 9.28 -1.97
C GLU A 93 7.52 9.99 -2.43
N MET A 94 6.36 9.58 -1.89
CA MET A 94 5.11 10.30 -2.09
C MET A 94 5.12 11.68 -1.39
N GLY A 95 5.67 11.78 -0.19
CA GLY A 95 5.77 13.03 0.59
C GLY A 95 6.78 14.05 0.04
N VAL A 96 7.90 13.60 -0.53
CA VAL A 96 9.03 14.43 -0.99
C VAL A 96 8.62 15.46 -2.07
N ILE A 97 7.61 15.16 -2.88
CA ILE A 97 7.13 16.12 -3.91
C ILE A 97 6.55 17.41 -3.29
N LEU A 98 6.17 17.41 -2.00
CA LEU A 98 5.74 18.63 -1.32
C LEU A 98 6.92 19.53 -0.89
N PHE A 99 8.12 18.98 -0.69
CA PHE A 99 9.29 19.76 -0.23
C PHE A 99 10.12 20.35 -1.38
N THR A 100 10.04 19.79 -2.60
CA THR A 100 10.85 20.26 -3.73
C THR A 100 10.25 21.42 -4.53
N VAL A 101 8.96 21.73 -4.34
CA VAL A 101 8.31 22.88 -5.03
C VAL A 101 8.42 24.19 -4.21
N GLY A 102 8.77 24.11 -2.92
CA GLY A 102 8.87 25.27 -2.03
C GLY A 102 10.22 26.00 -2.01
N ASN A 103 11.21 25.57 -2.81
CA ASN A 103 12.58 26.09 -2.72
C ASN A 103 13.20 26.42 -4.10
N ARG A 104 12.45 27.17 -4.91
CA ARG A 104 13.02 27.96 -6.01
C ARG A 104 12.74 29.43 -5.74
N ILE A 105 13.63 30.02 -4.95
CA ILE A 105 13.85 31.48 -4.87
C ILE A 105 14.54 31.91 -6.16
#